data_AF-A0A484IFK2-F1
#
_entry.id   AF-A0A484IFK2-F1
#
_cell.length_a   1.000
_cell.length_b   1.000
_cell.length_c   1.000
_cell.angle_alpha   90.00
_cell.angle_beta   90.00
_cell.angle_gamma   90.00
#
_symmetry.space_group_name_H-M   'P 1'
#
loop_
_entity.id
_entity.type
_entity.pdbx_description
1 polymer ?
#
loop_
_entity_poly.entity_id
_entity_poly.type
_entity_poly.pdbx_seq_one_letter_code
_entity_poly.pdbx_strand_id
1 'polypeptide(L)'
;MNIIENEIRYLVEAKTSGCKERGKSISYHFLEPSHSLCLGKSELLLAQIEACERLLKYTKDEEDISILKEEITKLRLALDLIRY
;
A
#
# COMPACT_ATOMS: atom_id res chain seq x y z
N MET A 1 18.57 5.11 -27.49
CA MET A 1 18.88 5.59 -26.13
C MET A 1 18.35 4.53 -25.19
N ASN A 2 19.23 3.72 -24.60
CA ASN A 2 18.82 2.65 -23.68
C ASN A 2 18.43 3.31 -22.36
N ILE A 3 17.13 3.49 -22.18
CA ILE A 3 16.60 3.90 -20.91
C ILE A 3 16.57 2.62 -20.06
N ILE A 4 17.67 2.37 -19.33
CA ILE A 4 17.62 1.49 -18.17
C ILE A 4 16.96 2.32 -17.07
N GLU A 5 15.68 2.63 -17.27
CA GLU A 5 14.81 2.93 -16.15
C GLU A 5 14.81 1.64 -15.36
N ASN A 6 15.56 1.62 -14.27
CA ASN A 6 15.32 0.71 -13.18
C ASN A 6 13.91 1.04 -12.67
N GLU A 7 12.89 0.61 -13.42
CA GLU A 7 11.51 0.55 -13.00
C GLU A 7 11.57 -0.20 -11.68
N ILE A 8 11.47 0.54 -10.58
CA ILE A 8 11.27 -0.08 -9.29
C ILE A 8 9.93 -0.79 -9.46
N ARG A 9 9.99 -2.09 -9.75
CA ARG A 9 8.81 -2.93 -9.92
C ARG A 9 8.10 -2.93 -8.58
N TYR A 10 7.16 -2.02 -8.44
CA TYR A 10 6.36 -1.95 -7.24
C TYR A 10 5.59 -3.25 -7.12
N LEU A 11 5.65 -3.85 -5.95
CA LEU A 11 5.00 -5.13 -5.72
C LEU A 11 3.49 -4.93 -5.53
N VAL A 12 3.12 -3.84 -4.85
CA VAL A 12 1.76 -3.47 -4.49
C VAL A 12 1.49 -2.01 -4.89
N GLU A 13 0.31 -1.78 -5.46
CA GLU A 13 -0.29 -0.48 -5.65
C GLU A 13 -1.46 -0.32 -4.66
N ALA A 14 -1.49 0.80 -3.94
CA ALA A 14 -2.60 1.15 -3.06
C ALA A 14 -3.45 2.23 -3.74
N LYS A 15 -4.78 2.14 -3.57
CA LYS A 15 -5.73 3.15 -4.03
C LYS A 15 -6.76 3.44 -2.94
N THR A 16 -7.01 4.71 -2.68
CA THR A 16 -8.20 5.15 -1.95
C THR A 16 -9.39 5.04 -2.90
N SER A 17 -10.39 4.24 -2.51
CA SER A 17 -11.61 4.00 -3.28
C SER A 17 -12.81 4.25 -2.38
N GLY A 18 -13.78 5.02 -2.88
CA GLY A 18 -15.00 5.33 -2.13
C GLY A 18 -15.39 6.79 -2.30
N CYS A 19 -16.70 7.04 -2.24
CA CYS A 19 -17.26 8.38 -2.23
C CYS A 19 -17.61 8.75 -0.78
N LYS A 20 -17.58 10.05 -0.43
CA LYS A 20 -17.82 10.53 0.96
C LYS A 20 -19.08 9.95 1.61
N GLU A 21 -20.09 9.59 0.81
CA GLU A 21 -21.37 9.04 1.27
C GLU A 21 -21.39 7.54 1.63
N ARG A 22 -20.41 6.74 1.17
CA ARG A 22 -20.40 5.26 1.38
C ARG A 22 -19.23 4.76 2.22
N GLY A 23 -18.45 5.66 2.80
CA GLY A 23 -17.19 5.33 3.45
C GLY A 23 -16.07 5.14 2.42
N LYS A 24 -14.88 5.60 2.78
CA LYS A 24 -13.66 5.46 1.99
C LYS A 24 -12.89 4.25 2.49
N SER A 25 -12.39 3.43 1.56
CA SER A 25 -11.57 2.24 1.84
C SER A 25 -10.28 2.27 1.02
N ILE A 26 -9.28 1.52 1.46
CA ILE A 26 -8.04 1.34 0.72
C ILE A 26 -8.04 -0.04 0.07
N SER A 27 -7.80 -0.08 -1.23
CA SER A 27 -7.68 -1.30 -2.02
C SER A 27 -6.23 -1.50 -2.44
N TYR A 28 -5.79 -2.77 -2.43
CA TYR A 28 -4.44 -3.17 -2.81
C TYR A 28 -4.47 -4.00 -4.08
N HIS A 29 -3.61 -3.67 -5.04
CA HIS A 29 -3.44 -4.39 -6.28
C HIS A 29 -1.99 -4.85 -6.44
N PHE A 30 -1.79 -6.15 -6.65
CA PHE A 30 -0.46 -6.69 -6.94
C PHE A 30 -0.19 -6.61 -8.43
N LEU A 31 0.97 -6.06 -8.80
CA LEU A 31 1.35 -5.87 -10.20
C LEU A 31 1.76 -7.18 -10.89
N GLU A 32 2.22 -8.17 -10.11
CA GLU A 32 2.45 -9.53 -10.60
C GLU A 32 1.80 -10.54 -9.64
N PRO A 33 0.72 -11.25 -10.05
CA PRO A 33 0.01 -12.17 -9.17
C PRO A 33 0.89 -13.34 -8.70
N SER A 34 1.87 -13.76 -9.50
CA SER A 34 2.90 -14.76 -9.16
C SER A 34 3.74 -14.38 -7.93
N HIS A 35 3.98 -13.08 -7.69
CA HIS A 35 4.77 -12.63 -6.54
C HIS A 35 4.00 -12.70 -5.22
N SER A 36 2.68 -12.55 -5.24
CA SER A 36 1.85 -12.64 -4.02
C SER A 36 1.92 -14.03 -3.34
N LEU A 37 2.15 -15.08 -4.13
CA LEU A 37 2.26 -16.47 -3.67
C LEU A 37 3.62 -16.79 -3.01
N CYS A 38 4.65 -15.98 -3.28
CA CYS A 38 6.02 -16.21 -2.80
C CYS A 38 6.38 -15.37 -1.57
N LEU A 39 5.50 -14.47 -1.15
CA LEU A 39 5.79 -13.52 -0.07
C LEU A 39 5.24 -14.02 1.26
N GLY A 40 6.10 -13.96 2.29
CA GLY A 40 5.66 -14.15 3.66
C GLY A 40 4.69 -13.04 4.09
N LYS A 41 3.87 -13.31 5.11
CA LYS A 41 2.90 -12.34 5.63
C LYS A 41 3.55 -11.00 6.02
N SER A 42 4.75 -11.02 6.60
CA SER A 42 5.50 -9.81 6.94
C SER A 42 5.90 -9.00 5.72
N GLU A 43 6.35 -9.65 4.64
CA GLU A 43 6.74 -9.00 3.39
C GLU A 43 5.52 -8.40 2.67
N LEU A 44 4.37 -9.09 2.73
CA LEU A 44 3.10 -8.56 2.22
C LEU A 44 2.69 -7.28 2.95
N LEU A 45 2.79 -7.27 4.28
CA LEU A 45 2.47 -6.08 5.08
C LEU A 45 3.44 -4.93 4.79
N LEU A 46 4.74 -5.20 4.66
CA LEU A 46 5.73 -4.20 4.28
C LEU A 46 5.41 -3.59 2.91
N ALA A 47 5.09 -4.42 1.92
CA ALA A 47 4.73 -3.95 0.58
C ALA A 47 3.46 -3.09 0.59
N GLN A 48 2.46 -3.43 1.41
CA GLN A 48 1.25 -2.63 1.59
C GLN A 48 1.56 -1.28 2.27
N ILE A 49 2.43 -1.26 3.28
CA ILE A 49 2.87 -0.03 3.95
C ILE A 49 3.56 0.89 2.94
N GLU A 50 4.52 0.38 2.17
CA GLU A 50 5.21 1.17 1.13
C GLU A 50 4.24 1.73 0.08
N ALA A 51 3.24 0.94 -0.32
CA ALA A 51 2.22 1.37 -1.26
C ALA A 51 1.35 2.50 -0.69
N CYS A 52 0.92 2.39 0.56
CA CYS A 52 0.17 3.45 1.25
C CYS A 52 1.01 4.72 1.46
N GLU A 53 2.29 4.59 1.85
CA GLU A 53 3.20 5.73 1.99
C GLU A 53 3.45 6.43 0.65
N ARG A 54 3.54 5.67 -0.46
CA ARG A 54 3.63 6.25 -1.80
C ARG A 54 2.35 7.01 -2.14
N LEU A 55 1.19 6.41 -1.95
CA LEU A 55 -0.09 7.07 -2.22
C LEU A 55 -0.20 8.36 -1.41
N LEU A 56 0.14 8.33 -0.13
CA LEU A 56 0.13 9.48 0.76
C LEU A 56 0.97 10.68 0.25
N LYS A 57 2.09 10.43 -0.44
CA LYS A 57 2.92 11.50 -1.02
C LYS A 57 2.22 12.27 -2.15
N TYR A 58 1.27 11.65 -2.85
CA TYR A 58 0.56 12.24 -3.98
C TYR A 58 -0.87 12.68 -3.64
N THR A 59 -1.43 12.16 -2.54
CA THR A 59 -2.76 12.55 -2.04
C THR A 59 -2.76 13.98 -1.51
N LYS A 60 -3.74 14.77 -1.94
CA LYS A 60 -3.96 16.15 -1.48
C LYS A 60 -5.21 16.32 -0.61
N ASP A 61 -6.13 15.36 -0.67
CA ASP A 61 -7.38 15.38 0.08
C ASP A 61 -7.12 15.01 1.54
N GLU A 62 -7.52 15.87 2.49
CA GLU A 62 -7.23 15.68 3.91
C GLU A 62 -7.94 14.45 4.49
N GLU A 63 -9.13 14.11 4.00
CA GLU A 63 -9.83 12.90 4.42
C GLU A 63 -9.09 11.64 3.95
N ASP A 64 -8.64 11.60 2.69
CA ASP A 64 -7.80 10.52 2.18
C ASP A 64 -6.48 10.40 2.95
N ILE A 65 -5.84 11.53 3.28
CA ILE A 65 -4.62 11.56 4.09
C ILE A 65 -4.85 10.95 5.46
N SER A 66 -5.96 11.30 6.13
CA SER A 66 -6.30 10.76 7.45
C SER A 66 -6.48 9.25 7.40
N ILE A 67 -7.23 8.76 6.41
CA ILE A 67 -7.50 7.33 6.24
C ILE A 67 -6.22 6.56 5.89
N LEU A 68 -5.36 7.13 5.04
CA LEU A 68 -4.06 6.53 4.72
C LEU A 68 -3.15 6.40 5.94
N LYS A 69 -3.12 7.42 6.81
CA LYS A 69 -2.34 7.36 8.06
C LYS A 69 -2.89 6.32 9.03
N GLU A 70 -4.21 6.23 9.16
CA GLU A 70 -4.85 5.20 9.97
C GLU A 70 -4.50 3.80 9.48
N GLU A 71 -4.57 3.58 8.16
CA GLU A 71 -4.27 2.28 7.56
C GLU A 71 -2.79 1.90 7.69
N ILE A 72 -1.87 2.84 7.46
CA ILE A 72 -0.43 2.62 7.72
C ILE A 72 -0.19 2.20 9.16
N THR A 73 -0.90 2.82 10.11
CA THR A 73 -0.77 2.49 11.54
C THR A 73 -1.26 1.07 11.82
N LYS A 74 -2.42 0.68 11.29
CA LYS A 74 -2.96 -0.68 11.42
C LYS A 74 -2.01 -1.74 10.83
N LEU A 75 -1.46 -1.47 9.65
CA LEU A 75 -0.52 -2.39 8.99
C LEU A 75 0.78 -2.54 9.79
N ARG A 76 1.31 -1.45 10.36
CA ARG A 76 2.50 -1.50 11.24
C ARG A 76 2.23 -2.32 12.50
N LEU A 77 1.09 -2.11 13.16
CA LEU A 77 0.69 -2.91 14.32
C LEU A 77 0.56 -4.39 13.96
N ALA A 78 -0.06 -4.72 12.82
CA ALA A 78 -0.15 -6.10 12.36
C ALA A 78 1.24 -6.71 12.08
N LEU A 79 2.17 -5.93 11.52
CA LEU A 79 3.54 -6.36 11.27
C LEU A 79 4.29 -6.63 12.58
N ASP A 80 4.14 -5.76 13.58
CA ASP A 80 4.74 -5.94 14.90
C ASP A 80 4.21 -7.21 15.58
N LEU A 81 2.90 -7.50 15.46
CA LEU A 81 2.29 -8.73 16.00
C LEU A 81 2.80 -10.01 15.34
N ILE A 82 3.20 -9.96 14.06
CA ILE A 82 3.75 -11.13 13.34
C ILE A 82 5.24 -11.35 13.65
N ARG A 83 5.94 -10.29 14.07
CA ARG A 83 7.37 -10.34 14.43
C ARG A 83 7.61 -10.85 15.87
N TYR A 84 6.55 -11.06 16.65
CA TYR A 84 6.57 -11.55 18.02
C TYR A 84 6.14 -13.02 18.09
#